data_AF-A0A7T7R8E6-F1
#
_entry.id   AF-A0A7T7R8E6-F1
#
_cell.length_a   1.000
_cell.length_b   1.000
_cell.length_c   1.000
_cell.angle_alpha   90.00
_cell.angle_beta   90.00
_cell.angle_gamma   90.00
#
_symmetry.space_group_name_H-M   'P 1'
#
loop_
_entity.id
_entity.type
_entity.pdbx_description
1 polymer ?
#
loop_
_entity_poly.entity_id
_entity_poly.type
_entity_poly.pdbx_seq_one_letter_code
_entity_poly.pdbx_strand_id
1 'polypeptide(L)' 'MSNHHLKTLRDKLNGSIPLAPNEDEELLQEQWNQMHAEMEALKAEDERNYVEFER' A
#
# COMPACT_ATOMS: atom_id res chain seq x y z
N MET A 1 -5.53 4.40 8.40
CA MET A 1 -6.28 3.25 7.84
C MET A 1 -5.97 2.00 8.64
N SER A 2 -6.92 1.10 8.84
CA SER A 2 -6.70 -0.16 9.58
C SER A 2 -5.87 -1.13 8.74
N ASN A 3 -4.86 -1.78 9.32
CA ASN A 3 -3.96 -2.76 8.68
C ASN A 3 -4.72 -3.88 7.92
N HIS A 4 -5.96 -4.14 8.34
CA HIS A 4 -6.87 -5.10 7.69
C HIS A 4 -7.28 -4.67 6.27
N HIS A 5 -7.46 -3.38 6.03
CA HIS A 5 -7.88 -2.85 4.72
C HIS A 5 -6.82 -3.10 3.64
N LEU A 6 -5.57 -2.93 4.04
CA LEU A 6 -4.38 -3.17 3.23
C LEU A 6 -4.25 -4.62 2.75
N LYS A 7 -4.39 -5.56 3.69
CA LYS A 7 -4.40 -6.98 3.36
C LYS A 7 -5.55 -7.33 2.43
N THR A 8 -6.75 -6.85 2.70
CA THR A 8 -7.91 -7.12 1.86
C THR A 8 -7.72 -6.62 0.43
N LEU A 9 -7.15 -5.42 0.26
CA LEU A 9 -6.89 -4.85 -1.07
C LEU A 9 -5.82 -5.66 -1.83
N ARG A 10 -4.74 -6.06 -1.14
CA ARG A 10 -3.71 -6.95 -1.68
C ARG A 10 -4.29 -8.31 -2.12
N ASP A 11 -5.11 -8.91 -1.26
CA ASP A 11 -5.66 -10.24 -1.49
C ASP A 11 -6.65 -10.22 -2.65
N LYS A 12 -7.38 -9.12 -2.84
CA LYS A 12 -8.22 -8.88 -4.02
C LYS A 12 -7.40 -8.80 -5.31
N LEU A 13 -6.35 -7.96 -5.33
CA LEU A 13 -5.48 -7.81 -6.50
C LEU A 13 -4.70 -9.09 -6.85
N ASN A 14 -4.34 -9.90 -5.86
CA ASN A 14 -3.69 -11.20 -6.10
C ASN A 14 -4.70 -12.33 -6.47
N GLY A 15 -5.99 -12.02 -6.59
CA GLY A 15 -7.04 -13.00 -6.87
C GLY A 15 -7.30 -14.00 -5.75
N SER A 16 -6.76 -13.76 -4.55
CA SER A 16 -7.03 -14.58 -3.36
C SER A 16 -8.43 -14.31 -2.80
N ILE A 17 -8.97 -13.11 -3.05
CA ILE A 17 -10.35 -12.73 -2.75
C ILE A 17 -11.00 -12.26 -4.05
N PRO A 18 -12.22 -12.73 -4.39
CA PRO A 18 -12.93 -12.24 -5.56
C PRO A 18 -13.33 -10.77 -5.39
N LEU A 19 -13.26 -10.02 -6.48
CA LEU A 19 -13.77 -8.66 -6.56
C LEU A 19 -15.29 -8.68 -6.41
N ALA A 20 -15.83 -7.72 -5.65
CA ALA A 20 -17.26 -7.50 -5.63
C ALA A 20 -17.72 -6.96 -7.00
N PRO A 21 -18.98 -7.22 -7.42
CA PRO A 21 -19.47 -6.80 -8.74
C PRO A 21 -19.51 -5.28 -8.98
N ASN A 22 -19.29 -4.48 -7.94
CA ASN A 22 -19.17 -3.03 -7.97
C ASN A 22 -17.73 -2.53 -7.76
N GLU A 23 -16.75 -3.43 -7.73
CA GLU A 23 -15.34 -3.10 -7.60
C GLU A 23 -14.65 -3.18 -8.95
N ASP A 24 -13.95 -2.10 -9.29
CA ASP A 24 -13.13 -2.01 -10.49
C ASP A 24 -11.67 -2.34 -10.12
N GLU A 25 -11.08 -3.28 -10.85
CA GLU A 25 -9.71 -3.74 -10.65
C GLU A 25 -8.72 -2.59 -10.89
N GLU A 26 -8.96 -1.74 -11.91
CA GLU A 26 -8.08 -0.60 -12.19
C GLU A 26 -8.06 0.39 -11.01
N LEU A 27 -9.23 0.70 -10.45
CA LEU A 27 -9.35 1.62 -9.31
C LEU A 27 -8.67 1.06 -8.05
N LEU A 28 -8.73 -0.25 -7.84
CA LEU A 28 -8.05 -0.92 -6.73
C LEU A 28 -6.54 -0.94 -6.94
N GLN A 29 -6.08 -1.13 -8.19
CA GLN A 29 -4.67 -1.09 -8.54
C GLN A 29 -4.07 0.31 -8.35
N GLU A 30 -4.81 1.36 -8.72
CA GLU A 30 -4.41 2.75 -8.46
C GLU A 30 -4.28 3.05 -6.97
N GLN A 31 -5.29 2.65 -6.18
CA GLN A 31 -5.24 2.77 -4.71
C GLN A 31 -4.04 2.04 -4.12
N TRP A 32 -3.76 0.83 -4.60
CA TRP A 32 -2.59 0.07 -4.18
C TRP A 32 -1.29 0.80 -4.49
N ASN A 33 -1.14 1.28 -5.72
CA ASN A 33 0.08 1.96 -6.18
C ASN A 33 0.34 3.25 -5.39
N GLN A 34 -0.70 4.06 -5.19
CA GLN A 34 -0.59 5.29 -4.41
C GLN A 34 -0.16 4.99 -2.97
N MET A 35 -0.80 4.00 -2.35
CA MET A 35 -0.52 3.66 -0.95
C MET A 35 0.86 2.99 -0.80
N HIS A 36 1.30 2.19 -1.78
CA HIS A 36 2.66 1.67 -1.82
C HIS A 36 3.70 2.79 -1.95
N ALA A 37 3.45 3.77 -2.81
CA ALA A 37 4.34 4.91 -2.99
C ALA A 37 4.45 5.75 -1.70
N GLU A 38 3.34 5.97 -0.99
CA GLU A 38 3.33 6.65 0.31
C GLU A 38 4.14 5.88 1.37
N MET A 39 4.01 4.55 1.42
CA MET A 39 4.79 3.74 2.36
C MET A 39 6.29 3.71 2.04
N GLU A 40 6.64 3.63 0.75
CA GLU A 40 8.05 3.69 0.33
C GLU A 40 8.64 5.10 0.56
N ALA A 41 7.85 6.16 0.38
CA ALA A 41 8.28 7.52 0.71
C ALA A 41 8.54 7.70 2.21
N LEU A 42 7.66 7.16 3.07
CA LEU A 42 7.84 7.16 4.53
C LEU A 42 9.07 6.35 4.95
N LYS A 43 9.31 5.18 4.36
CA LYS A 43 10.55 4.41 4.60
C LYS A 43 11.79 5.18 4.16
N ALA A 44 11.77 5.80 2.98
CA ALA A 44 12.89 6.57 2.48
C ALA A 44 13.18 7.80 3.37
N GLU A 45 12.14 8.39 3.97
CA GLU A 45 12.31 9.47 4.94
C GLU A 45 12.87 8.97 6.27
N ASP A 46 12.42 7.82 6.77
CA ASP A 46 12.92 7.17 7.99
C ASP A 46 14.39 6.72 7.84
N GLU A 47 14.77 6.15 6.69
CA GLU A 47 16.16 5.80 6.38
C GLU A 47 17.08 7.03 6.32
N ARG A 48 16.61 8.14 5.72
CA ARG A 48 17.37 9.41 5.74
C ARG A 48 17.53 9.95 7.16
N ASN A 49 16.50 9.85 7.99
CA ASN A 49 16.52 10.33 9.37
C ASN A 49 17.43 9.48 10.26
N TYR A 50 17.47 8.16 10.03
CA TYR A 50 18.39 7.24 10.70
C TYR A 50 19.87 7.58 10.40
N VAL A 51 20.18 7.96 9.15
CA VAL A 51 21.53 8.41 8.76
C VAL A 51 21.93 9.74 9.42
N GLU A 52 20.97 10.64 9.69
CA GLU A 52 21.25 11.89 10.41
C GLU A 52 21.41 11.71 11.94
N PHE A 53 20.79 10.68 12.53
CA PHE A 53 20.86 10.44 13.98
C PHE A 53 22.19 9.79 14.45
N GLU A 54 22.94 9.13 13.56
CA GLU A 54 24.25 8.52 13.87
C GLU A 54 25.46 9.43 13.59
N ARG A 55 25.27 10.74 13.42
CA ARG A 55 26.34 11.69 13.05
C ARG A 55 26.82 12.60 14.19
#